data_AF-A0A645E3G9-F1
#
_entry.id   AF-A0A645E3G9-F1
#
_cell.length_a   1.000
_cell.length_b   1.000
_cell.length_c   1.000
_cell.angle_alpha   90.00
_cell.angle_beta   90.00
_cell.angle_gamma   90.00
#
_symmetry.space_group_name_H-M   'P 1'
#
loop_
_entity.id
_entity.type
_entity.pdbx_description
1 polymer ?
#
loop_
_entity_poly.entity_id
_entity_poly.type
_entity_poly.pdbx_seq_one_letter_code
_entity_poly.pdbx_strand_id
1 'polypeptide(L)' 'MDDKLSKIALAITRSKKTMNIIMQNIVGAIGIKIIILILGALGYAGMWLAIFADVGVSLIAILNSIRLLKKN' A
#
# COMPACT_ATOMS: atom_id res chain seq x y z
N MET A 1 5.24 -11.94 -32.07
CA MET A 1 5.61 -12.67 -30.85
C MET A 1 7.12 -12.61 -30.73
N ASP A 2 7.64 -11.62 -30.01
CA ASP A 2 9.08 -11.39 -29.83
C ASP A 2 9.45 -11.71 -28.39
N ASP A 3 9.71 -12.98 -28.13
CA ASP A 3 10.14 -13.52 -26.84
C ASP A 3 11.62 -13.19 -26.59
N LYS A 4 11.92 -11.91 -26.45
CA LYS A 4 13.24 -11.48 -25.97
C LYS A 4 13.26 -11.70 -24.46
N LEU A 5 14.03 -12.69 -24.01
CA LEU A 5 14.38 -12.96 -22.60
C LEU A 5 14.77 -11.67 -21.82
N SER A 6 15.28 -10.67 -22.53
CA SER A 6 15.58 -9.33 -22.03
C SER A 6 14.37 -8.56 -21.46
N LYS A 7 13.14 -8.78 -21.97
CA LYS A 7 11.90 -8.18 -21.43
C LYS A 7 11.52 -8.78 -20.07
N ILE A 8 11.81 -10.06 -19.84
CA ILE A 8 11.59 -10.73 -18.55
C ILE A 8 12.56 -10.15 -17.51
N ALA A 9 13.84 -9.99 -17.88
CA ALA A 9 14.82 -9.34 -17.02
C ALA A 9 14.42 -7.90 -16.64
N LEU A 10 13.95 -7.10 -17.61
CA LEU A 10 13.42 -5.75 -17.36
C LEU A 10 12.18 -5.76 -16.46
N ALA A 11 11.24 -6.68 -16.70
CA ALA A 11 10.04 -6.83 -15.88
C ALA A 11 10.37 -7.18 -14.43
N ILE A 12 11.36 -8.07 -14.20
CA ILE A 12 11.83 -8.42 -12.85
C ILE A 12 12.41 -7.19 -12.13
N THR A 13 13.23 -6.40 -12.82
CA THR A 13 13.80 -5.17 -12.22
C THR A 13 12.72 -4.15 -11.88
N ARG A 14 11.67 -4.03 -12.71
CA ARG A 14 10.52 -3.14 -12.42
C ARG A 14 9.67 -3.67 -11.28
N SER A 15 9.39 -4.98 -11.22
CA SER A 15 8.66 -5.61 -10.12
C SER A 15 9.34 -5.43 -8.76
N LYS A 16 10.69 -5.40 -8.70
CA LYS A 16 11.40 -5.09 -7.43
C LYS A 16 11.11 -3.68 -6.92
N LYS A 17 11.06 -2.67 -7.82
CA LYS A 17 10.67 -1.30 -7.43
C LYS A 17 9.21 -1.22 -6.99
N THR A 18 8.33 -1.93 -7.69
CA THR A 18 6.92 -2.09 -7.29
C THR A 18 6.79 -2.68 -5.90
N MET A 19 7.52 -3.76 -5.61
CA MET A 19 7.47 -4.44 -4.31
C MET A 19 7.86 -3.51 -3.17
N ASN A 20 8.89 -2.67 -3.35
CA ASN A 20 9.31 -1.74 -2.30
C ASN A 20 8.22 -0.71 -1.95
N ILE A 21 7.43 -0.27 -2.93
CA ILE A 21 6.31 0.66 -2.73
C ILE A 21 5.13 -0.06 -2.08
N ILE A 22 4.84 -1.30 -2.49
CA ILE A 22 3.82 -2.14 -1.84
C ILE A 22 4.16 -2.33 -0.36
N MET A 23 5.43 -2.62 -0.04
CA MET A 23 5.89 -2.73 1.34
C MET A 23 5.68 -1.43 2.13
N GLN A 24 5.92 -0.26 1.54
CA GLN A 24 5.60 1.03 2.19
C GLN A 24 4.09 1.20 2.47
N ASN A 25 3.23 0.81 1.54
CA ASN A 25 1.78 0.84 1.73
C ASN A 25 1.33 -0.12 2.84
N ILE A 26 1.85 -1.34 2.85
CA ILE A 26 1.53 -2.35 3.86
C ILE A 26 1.97 -1.87 5.24
N VAL A 27 3.20 -1.35 5.36
CA VAL A 27 3.71 -0.81 6.62
C VAL A 27 2.85 0.37 7.10
N GLY A 28 2.46 1.28 6.20
CA GLY A 28 1.57 2.39 6.52
C GLY A 28 0.19 1.92 7.00
N ALA A 29 -0.41 0.95 6.29
CA ALA A 29 -1.70 0.37 6.65
C ALA A 29 -1.66 -0.32 8.02
N ILE A 30 -0.64 -1.13 8.28
CA ILE A 30 -0.45 -1.81 9.56
C ILE A 30 -0.23 -0.79 10.68
N GLY A 31 0.57 0.25 10.46
CA GLY A 31 0.80 1.30 11.44
C GLY A 31 -0.50 1.98 11.88
N ILE A 32 -1.35 2.35 10.92
CA ILE A 32 -2.64 2.99 11.19
C ILE A 32 -3.59 2.02 11.90
N LYS A 33 -3.64 0.75 11.49
CA LYS A 33 -4.43 -0.31 12.16
C LYS A 33 -4.06 -0.44 13.64
N ILE A 34 -2.76 -0.45 13.95
CA ILE A 34 -2.24 -0.57 15.32
C ILE A 34 -2.59 0.67 16.15
N ILE A 35 -2.44 1.88 15.58
CA ILE A 35 -2.79 3.14 16.26
C ILE A 35 -4.25 3.15 16.68
N ILE A 36 -5.16 2.76 15.79
CA ILE A 36 -6.60 2.70 16.08
C ILE A 36 -6.91 1.62 17.09
N LEU A 37 -6.25 0.46 17.00
CA LEU A 37 -6.42 -0.62 17.96
C LEU A 37 -6.10 -0.15 19.38
N ILE A 38 -4.97 0.56 19.55
CA ILE A 38 -4.54 1.10 20.84
C ILE A 38 -5.52 2.20 21.31
N LEU A 39 -5.88 3.13 20.44
CA LEU A 39 -6.84 4.20 20.77
C LEU A 39 -8.23 3.64 21.12
N GLY A 40 -8.66 2.56 20.46
CA GLY A 40 -9.91 1.85 20.72
C GLY A 40 -9.86 1.09 22.04
N ALA A 41 -8.74 0.44 22.34
CA ALA A 41 -8.51 -0.23 23.63
C ALA A 41 -8.53 0.77 24.81
N LEU A 42 -8.07 2.01 24.59
CA LEU A 42 -8.14 3.10 25.55
C LEU A 42 -9.52 3.80 25.60
N GLY A 43 -10.47 3.39 24.75
CA GLY A 43 -11.83 3.95 24.71
C GLY A 43 -11.99 5.27 23.97
N TYR A 44 -10.92 5.79 23.34
CA TYR A 44 -10.95 7.07 22.60
C TYR A 44 -11.36 6.92 21.12
N ALA A 45 -11.22 5.72 20.54
CA ALA A 45 -11.63 5.48 19.14
C ALA A 45 -12.97 4.73 19.07
N GLY A 46 -14.00 5.43 18.56
CA GLY A 46 -15.28 4.83 18.18
C GLY A 46 -15.22 4.16 16.79
N MET A 47 -16.23 3.37 16.46
CA MET A 47 -16.35 2.68 15.15
C MET A 47 -16.18 3.63 13.96
N TRP A 48 -16.69 4.86 14.06
CA TRP A 48 -16.59 5.85 12.99
C TRP A 48 -15.13 6.19 12.63
N LEU A 49 -14.27 6.36 13.63
CA LEU A 49 -12.86 6.67 13.43
C LEU A 49 -12.12 5.50 12.77
N ALA A 50 -12.47 4.27 13.17
CA ALA A 50 -11.90 3.05 12.62
C ALA A 50 -12.26 2.89 11.13
N ILE A 51 -13.52 3.13 10.76
CA ILE A 51 -13.98 3.07 9.36
C ILE A 51 -13.27 4.14 8.53
N PHE A 52 -13.22 5.38 9.02
CA PHE A 52 -12.56 6.47 8.30
C PHE A 52 -11.09 6.15 8.01
N ALA A 53 -10.39 5.59 8.99
CA ALA A 53 -8.98 5.29 8.82
C ALA A 53 -8.74 4.08 7.91
N ASP A 54 -9.55 3.02 7.95
CA ASP A 54 -9.45 1.90 6.99
C ASP A 54 -9.72 2.39 5.55
N VAL A 55 -10.70 3.27 5.34
CA VAL A 55 -11.00 3.88 4.04
C VAL A 55 -9.88 4.82 3.60
N GLY A 56 -9.34 5.64 4.50
CA GLY A 56 -8.23 6.55 4.23
C GLY A 56 -6.94 5.82 3.87
N VAL A 57 -6.61 4.75 4.59
CA VAL A 57 -5.50 3.84 4.27
C VAL A 57 -5.67 3.25 2.88
N SER A 58 -6.89 2.79 2.55
CA SER A 58 -7.20 2.21 1.24
C SER A 58 -7.00 3.24 0.12
N LEU A 59 -7.46 4.49 0.32
CA LEU A 59 -7.24 5.61 -0.60
C LEU A 59 -5.75 5.90 -0.81
N ILE A 60 -4.96 5.97 0.25
CA ILE A 60 -3.50 6.19 0.18
C ILE A 60 -2.83 5.04 -0.59
N ALA A 61 -3.22 3.80 -0.32
CA ALA A 61 -2.70 2.62 -1.00
C ALA A 61 -3.02 2.64 -2.50
N ILE A 62 -4.26 3.03 -2.86
CA ILE A 62 -4.69 3.18 -4.26
C ILE A 62 -3.91 4.29 -4.96
N LEU A 63 -3.77 5.47 -4.34
CA LEU A 63 -3.02 6.59 -4.90
C LEU A 63 -1.55 6.22 -5.15
N ASN A 64 -0.90 5.55 -4.21
CA ASN A 64 0.47 5.07 -4.37
C ASN A 64 0.57 3.99 -5.48
N SER A 65 -0.46 3.16 -5.64
CA SER A 65 -0.54 2.16 -6.71
C SER A 65 -0.75 2.78 -8.10
N ILE A 66 -1.55 3.83 -8.21
CA ILE A 66 -1.72 4.58 -9.47
C ILE A 66 -0.43 5.32 -9.85
N ARG A 67 0.27 5.88 -8.85
CA ARG A 67 1.57 6.55 -9.06
C ARG A 67 2.64 5.59 -9.60
N LEU A 68 2.57 4.31 -9.21
CA LEU A 68 3.40 3.25 -9.75
C LEU A 68 3.09 2.97 -11.22
N LEU A 69 1.80 2.88 -11.58
CA LEU A 69 1.36 2.60 -12.96
C LEU A 69 1.87 3.67 -13.94
N LYS A 70 1.91 4.94 -13.51
CA LYS A 70 2.43 6.07 -14.30
C LYS A 70 3.96 6.09 -14.46
N LYS A 71 4.71 5.42 -13.59
CA LYS A 71 6.19 5.36 -13.67
C LYS A 71 6.69 4.26 -14.62
N ASN A 72 5.78 3.54 -15.28
CA ASN A 72 6.07 2.50 -16.27
C ASN A 72 6.06 3.00 -17.70
#